data_AF-A0A377G9H9-F1
#
_entry.id   AF-A0A377G9H9-F1
#
_cell.length_a   1.000
_cell.length_b   1.000
_cell.length_c   1.000
_cell.angle_alpha   90.00
_cell.angle_beta   90.00
_cell.angle_gamma   90.00
#
_symmetry.space_group_name_H-M   'P 1'
#
loop_
_entity.id
_entity.type
_entity.pdbx_description
1 polymer ?
#
loop_
_entity_poly.entity_id
_entity_poly.type
_entity_poly.pdbx_seq_one_letter_code
_entity_poly.pdbx_strand_id
1 'polypeptide(L)'
;MKRFFKPKKHISFNEYLEMTLITARRISEVSPGKQRYSSAQFEMALIAFGDFNRLKLEMDDDIEVELPKEVECDWIAGFDWLDLAVSYGDEDAISYFKSNLQKKKFSTFYFEYKAEYRPDCALQSHEDMSKHQRLKL
;
A
#
# COMPACT_ATOMS: atom_id res chain seq x y z
N MET A 1 -11.63 15.86 32.62
CA MET A 1 -12.00 15.53 31.23
C MET A 1 -12.34 14.05 31.17
N LYS A 2 -13.61 13.69 30.92
CA LYS A 2 -14.00 12.29 30.69
C LYS A 2 -13.49 11.89 29.30
N ARG A 3 -12.52 10.98 29.22
CA ARG A 3 -12.15 10.31 27.97
C ARG A 3 -13.35 9.46 27.55
N PHE A 4 -14.07 9.90 26.53
CA PHE A 4 -15.07 9.06 25.87
C PHE A 4 -14.32 7.97 25.12
N PHE A 5 -14.07 6.83 25.77
CA PHE A 5 -13.70 5.61 25.08
C PHE A 5 -14.90 5.22 24.22
N LYS A 6 -14.88 5.57 22.94
CA LYS A 6 -15.79 4.95 21.98
C LYS A 6 -15.33 3.50 21.83
N PRO A 7 -16.23 2.50 21.96
CA PRO A 7 -15.87 1.13 21.67
C PRO A 7 -15.42 1.04 20.20
N LYS A 8 -14.30 0.36 19.95
CA LYS A 8 -13.86 0.07 18.58
C LYS A 8 -14.85 -0.86 17.91
N LYS A 9 -15.09 -0.67 16.62
CA LYS A 9 -15.87 -1.60 15.82
C LYS A 9 -14.98 -2.78 15.46
N HIS A 10 -15.31 -3.96 16.00
CA HIS A 10 -14.66 -5.20 15.60
C HIS A 10 -15.26 -5.67 14.27
N ILE A 11 -14.41 -5.87 13.27
CA ILE A 11 -14.81 -6.37 11.95
C ILE A 11 -13.91 -7.54 11.52
N SER A 12 -14.45 -8.42 10.69
CA SER A 12 -13.67 -9.51 10.10
C SER A 12 -12.70 -8.98 9.04
N PHE A 13 -11.61 -9.71 8.78
CA PHE A 13 -10.69 -9.37 7.70
C PHE A 13 -11.38 -9.27 6.33
N ASN A 14 -12.35 -10.13 6.04
CA ASN A 14 -13.08 -10.10 4.77
C ASN A 14 -13.97 -8.85 4.65
N GLU A 15 -14.65 -8.45 5.73
CA GLU A 15 -15.43 -7.21 5.77
C GLU A 15 -14.52 -6.00 5.55
N TYR A 16 -13.38 -5.96 6.22
CA TYR A 16 -12.39 -4.91 6.03
C TYR A 16 -11.87 -4.87 4.58
N LEU A 17 -11.45 -6.00 4.02
CA LEU A 17 -10.97 -6.12 2.65
C LEU A 17 -12.00 -5.61 1.63
N GLU A 18 -13.27 -6.00 1.78
CA GLU A 18 -14.35 -5.58 0.89
C GLU A 18 -14.59 -4.06 0.99
N MET A 19 -14.64 -3.52 2.22
CA MET A 19 -14.79 -2.08 2.45
C MET A 19 -13.64 -1.27 1.87
N THR A 20 -12.39 -1.70 2.10
CA THR A 20 -11.19 -1.05 1.57
C THR A 20 -11.17 -1.11 0.04
N LEU A 21 -11.51 -2.25 -0.56
CA LEU A 21 -11.59 -2.40 -2.02
C LEU A 21 -12.63 -1.47 -2.66
N ILE A 22 -13.84 -1.39 -2.09
CA ILE A 22 -14.90 -0.49 -2.57
C ILE A 22 -14.41 0.96 -2.51
N THR A 23 -13.74 1.34 -1.42
CA THR A 23 -13.23 2.70 -1.21
C THR A 23 -12.10 3.03 -2.17
N ALA A 24 -11.14 2.13 -2.35
CA ALA A 24 -10.03 2.26 -3.29
C ALA A 24 -10.51 2.47 -4.73
N ARG A 25 -11.53 1.70 -5.17
CA ARG A 25 -12.14 1.86 -6.50
C ARG A 25 -12.88 3.18 -6.65
N ARG A 26 -13.68 3.58 -5.67
CA ARG A 26 -14.40 4.87 -5.72
C ARG A 26 -13.46 6.06 -5.84
N ILE A 27 -12.31 6.03 -5.15
CA ILE A 27 -11.30 7.08 -5.27
C ILE A 27 -10.82 7.19 -6.71
N SER A 28 -10.52 6.07 -7.37
CA SER A 28 -10.08 6.07 -8.76
C SER A 28 -11.12 6.60 -9.74
N GLU A 29 -12.41 6.53 -9.40
CA GLU A 29 -13.52 6.94 -10.25
C GLU A 29 -13.97 8.40 -10.03
N VAL A 30 -13.92 8.91 -8.79
CA VAL A 30 -14.68 10.12 -8.40
C VAL A 30 -13.81 11.35 -8.07
N SER A 31 -12.57 11.19 -7.60
CA SER A 31 -11.74 12.36 -7.24
C SER A 31 -10.24 12.13 -7.43
N PRO A 32 -9.73 12.31 -8.67
CA PRO A 32 -8.30 12.37 -8.90
C PRO A 32 -7.68 13.54 -8.10
N GLY A 33 -6.80 13.24 -7.14
CA GLY A 33 -5.94 14.24 -6.49
C GLY A 33 -6.51 15.00 -5.27
N LYS A 34 -7.54 14.48 -4.58
CA LYS A 34 -7.98 15.01 -3.27
C LYS A 34 -8.11 13.91 -2.23
N GLN A 35 -6.98 13.38 -1.75
CA GLN A 35 -6.96 12.50 -0.57
C GLN A 35 -6.47 13.27 0.65
N ARG A 36 -7.18 13.10 1.78
CA ARG A 36 -6.90 13.74 3.06
C ARG A 36 -6.71 12.74 4.21
N TYR A 37 -6.73 11.44 3.91
CA TYR A 37 -6.48 10.32 4.81
C TYR A 37 -5.76 9.23 4.01
N SER A 38 -4.91 8.44 4.68
CA SER A 38 -4.15 7.29 4.15
C SER A 38 -4.97 6.55 3.09
N SER A 39 -4.44 6.42 1.87
CA SER A 39 -5.29 5.99 0.76
C SER A 39 -5.67 4.51 0.88
N ALA A 40 -6.96 4.20 0.72
CA ALA A 40 -7.44 2.82 0.64
C ALA A 40 -6.71 2.00 -0.45
N GLN A 41 -6.14 2.66 -1.47
CA GLN A 41 -5.28 2.02 -2.47
C GLN A 41 -3.97 1.52 -1.84
N PHE A 42 -3.33 2.32 -0.99
CA PHE A 42 -2.16 1.88 -0.27
C PHE A 42 -2.48 0.75 0.71
N GLU A 43 -3.60 0.81 1.43
CA GLU A 43 -4.06 -0.32 2.27
C GLU A 43 -4.25 -1.61 1.45
N MET A 44 -4.86 -1.54 0.26
CA MET A 44 -4.96 -2.70 -0.65
C MET A 44 -3.59 -3.24 -1.06
N ALA A 45 -2.61 -2.37 -1.32
CA ALA A 45 -1.25 -2.78 -1.62
C ALA A 45 -0.62 -3.54 -0.44
N LEU A 46 -0.77 -3.03 0.79
CA LEU A 46 -0.25 -3.67 2.00
C LEU A 46 -0.89 -5.03 2.26
N ILE A 47 -2.19 -5.18 2.01
CA ILE A 47 -2.88 -6.47 2.08
C ILE A 47 -2.27 -7.45 1.06
N ALA A 48 -2.10 -7.02 -0.19
CA ALA A 48 -1.55 -7.86 -1.25
C ALA A 48 -0.07 -8.26 -1.00
N PHE A 49 0.72 -7.39 -0.37
CA PHE A 49 2.08 -7.72 0.08
C PHE A 49 2.14 -8.56 1.37
N GLY A 50 1.01 -8.70 2.08
CA GLY A 50 0.96 -9.32 3.41
C GLY A 50 1.68 -8.52 4.50
N ASP A 51 1.88 -7.20 4.32
CA ASP A 51 2.53 -6.36 5.34
C ASP A 51 1.51 -5.85 6.37
N PHE A 52 1.05 -6.76 7.22
CA PHE A 52 0.09 -6.47 8.29
C PHE A 52 0.63 -5.56 9.39
N ASN A 53 1.96 -5.44 9.52
CA ASN A 53 2.54 -4.52 10.48
C ASN A 53 2.34 -3.07 10.03
N ARG A 54 2.58 -2.77 8.74
CA ARG A 54 2.29 -1.44 8.21
C ARG A 54 0.79 -1.22 8.08
N LEU A 55 0.02 -2.21 7.66
CA LEU A 55 -1.44 -2.08 7.50
C LEU A 55 -2.13 -1.60 8.79
N LYS A 56 -1.75 -2.15 9.95
CA LYS A 56 -2.29 -1.72 11.25
C LYS A 56 -2.03 -0.24 11.59
N LEU A 57 -0.99 0.36 11.01
CA LEU A 57 -0.68 1.79 11.21
C LEU A 57 -1.50 2.68 10.28
N GLU A 58 -1.99 2.13 9.16
CA GLU A 58 -2.85 2.84 8.20
C GLU A 58 -4.34 2.72 8.55
N MET A 59 -4.74 1.63 9.22
CA MET A 59 -6.12 1.37 9.66
C MET A 59 -6.66 2.48 10.56
N ASP A 60 -7.95 2.81 10.39
CA ASP A 60 -8.64 3.76 11.26
C ASP A 60 -8.59 3.34 12.74
N ASP A 61 -8.33 4.31 13.62
CA ASP A 61 -8.21 4.07 15.06
C ASP A 61 -9.49 3.52 15.71
N ASP A 62 -10.64 3.71 15.07
CA ASP A 62 -11.96 3.29 15.55
C ASP A 62 -12.37 1.88 15.12
N ILE A 63 -11.57 1.23 14.27
CA ILE A 63 -11.77 -0.17 13.88
C ILE A 63 -10.73 -1.08 14.54
N GLU A 64 -11.13 -2.33 14.74
CA GLU A 64 -10.23 -3.41 15.10
C GLU A 64 -10.52 -4.60 14.20
N VAL A 65 -9.50 -5.08 13.50
CA VAL A 65 -9.62 -6.13 12.49
C VAL A 65 -8.92 -7.39 12.96
N GLU A 66 -9.64 -8.51 12.91
CA GLU A 66 -9.07 -9.84 13.14
C GLU A 66 -8.24 -10.26 11.92
N LEU A 67 -6.98 -9.82 11.88
CA LEU A 67 -6.08 -10.15 10.77
C LEU A 67 -5.68 -11.63 10.79
N PRO A 68 -5.65 -12.30 9.63
CA PRO A 68 -5.09 -13.63 9.54
C PRO A 68 -3.59 -13.62 9.88
N LYS A 69 -3.03 -14.78 10.21
CA LYS A 69 -1.59 -14.89 10.50
C LYS A 69 -0.75 -14.60 9.26
N GLU A 70 -1.21 -15.09 8.11
CA GLU A 70 -0.54 -14.98 6.83
C GLU A 70 -1.60 -14.89 5.72
N VAL A 71 -1.23 -14.25 4.63
CA VAL A 71 -1.96 -14.26 3.36
C VAL A 71 -0.99 -14.61 2.24
N GLU A 72 -1.50 -15.26 1.21
CA GLU A 72 -0.73 -15.45 -0.02
C GLU A 72 -0.45 -14.08 -0.64
N CYS A 73 0.83 -13.78 -0.88
CA CYS A 73 1.22 -12.49 -1.41
C CYS A 73 0.96 -12.45 -2.92
N ASP A 74 0.11 -11.53 -3.36
CA ASP A 74 -0.04 -11.18 -4.77
C ASP A 74 0.79 -9.92 -5.06
N TRP A 75 2.04 -10.14 -5.46
CA TRP A 75 2.98 -9.05 -5.71
C TRP A 75 2.56 -8.15 -6.86
N ILE A 76 1.95 -8.71 -7.91
CA ILE A 76 1.51 -7.94 -9.08
C ILE A 76 0.38 -7.01 -8.67
N ALA A 77 -0.67 -7.54 -8.02
CA ALA A 77 -1.76 -6.72 -7.52
C ALA A 77 -1.26 -5.69 -6.50
N GLY A 78 -0.33 -6.08 -5.62
CA GLY A 78 0.28 -5.17 -4.66
C GLY A 78 0.99 -4.00 -5.32
N PHE A 79 1.77 -4.24 -6.37
CA PHE A 79 2.43 -3.17 -7.11
C PHE A 79 1.46 -2.32 -7.94
N ASP A 80 0.40 -2.89 -8.51
CA ASP A 80 -0.62 -2.11 -9.21
C ASP A 80 -1.33 -1.12 -8.26
N TRP A 81 -1.68 -1.56 -7.06
CA TRP A 81 -2.28 -0.70 -6.05
C TRP A 81 -1.30 0.35 -5.51
N LEU A 82 -0.04 -0.03 -5.30
CA LEU A 82 1.00 0.88 -4.85
C LEU A 82 1.31 1.94 -5.90
N ASP A 83 1.43 1.54 -7.17
CA ASP A 83 1.62 2.44 -8.31
C ASP A 83 0.49 3.45 -8.42
N LEU A 84 -0.75 2.99 -8.25
CA LEU A 84 -1.92 3.86 -8.27
C LEU A 84 -1.89 4.88 -7.13
N ALA A 85 -1.62 4.45 -5.89
CA ALA A 85 -1.50 5.36 -4.74
C ALA A 85 -0.40 6.41 -4.96
N VAL A 86 0.76 5.98 -5.45
CA VAL A 86 1.89 6.86 -5.78
C VAL A 86 1.54 7.83 -6.91
N SER A 87 0.80 7.39 -7.93
CA SER A 87 0.36 8.27 -9.03
C SER A 87 -0.54 9.42 -8.57
N TYR A 88 -1.24 9.22 -7.45
CA TYR A 88 -2.06 10.26 -6.80
C TYR A 88 -1.29 11.11 -5.78
N GLY A 89 0.01 10.84 -5.59
CA GLY A 89 0.88 11.60 -4.70
C GLY A 89 0.76 11.21 -3.22
N ASP A 90 0.34 9.96 -2.92
CA ASP A 90 0.30 9.47 -1.54
C ASP A 90 1.73 9.39 -0.95
N GLU A 91 2.03 10.27 0.00
CA GLU A 91 3.36 10.40 0.60
C GLU A 91 3.76 9.15 1.43
N ASP A 92 2.81 8.49 2.07
CA ASP A 92 3.05 7.27 2.84
C ASP A 92 3.36 6.09 1.90
N ALA A 93 2.63 5.97 0.79
CA ALA A 93 2.92 4.99 -0.26
C ALA A 93 4.30 5.21 -0.90
N ILE A 94 4.66 6.47 -1.21
CA ILE A 94 5.99 6.83 -1.73
C ILE A 94 7.09 6.46 -0.73
N SER A 95 6.89 6.80 0.55
CA SER A 95 7.85 6.49 1.62
C SER A 95 8.01 4.98 1.82
N TYR A 96 6.90 4.25 1.79
CA TYR A 96 6.88 2.79 1.86
C TYR A 96 7.64 2.16 0.70
N PHE A 97 7.40 2.61 -0.54
CA PHE A 97 8.13 2.12 -1.71
C PHE A 97 9.64 2.34 -1.57
N LYS A 98 10.07 3.58 -1.29
CA LYS A 98 11.50 3.92 -1.17
C LYS A 98 12.23 3.11 -0.10
N SER A 99 11.60 2.93 1.07
CA SER A 99 12.18 2.17 2.17
C SER A 99 12.23 0.67 1.88
N ASN A 100 11.21 0.12 1.22
CA ASN A 100 11.14 -1.30 0.88
C ASN A 100 11.97 -1.68 -0.34
N LEU A 101 12.28 -0.73 -1.24
CA LEU A 101 13.13 -0.99 -2.41
C LEU A 101 14.55 -1.44 -2.03
N GLN A 102 15.01 -1.16 -0.80
CA GLN A 102 16.28 -1.67 -0.28
C GLN A 102 16.23 -3.15 0.15
N LYS A 103 15.02 -3.73 0.29
CA LYS A 103 14.83 -5.12 0.70
C LYS A 103 14.88 -6.02 -0.54
N LYS A 104 15.81 -6.99 -0.55
CA LYS A 104 16.05 -7.90 -1.68
C LYS A 104 14.78 -8.52 -2.29
N LYS A 105 13.89 -9.06 -1.44
CA LYS A 105 12.65 -9.70 -1.91
C LYS A 105 11.75 -8.71 -2.66
N PHE A 106 11.49 -7.56 -2.04
CA PHE A 106 10.64 -6.52 -2.61
C PHE A 106 11.23 -5.96 -3.91
N SER A 107 12.54 -5.67 -3.93
CA SER A 107 13.21 -5.17 -5.14
C SER A 107 13.17 -6.16 -6.29
N THR A 108 13.34 -7.47 -6.04
CA THR A 108 13.26 -8.50 -7.09
C THR A 108 11.88 -8.49 -7.75
N PHE A 109 10.82 -8.61 -6.96
CA PHE A 109 9.46 -8.59 -7.52
C PHE A 109 9.11 -7.25 -8.17
N TYR A 110 9.62 -6.13 -7.65
CA TYR A 110 9.41 -4.83 -8.26
C TYR A 110 10.03 -4.74 -9.67
N PHE A 111 11.29 -5.19 -9.83
CA PHE A 111 11.95 -5.13 -11.12
C PHE A 111 11.31 -6.08 -12.14
N GLU A 112 10.84 -7.25 -11.70
CA GLU A 112 10.02 -8.16 -12.53
C GLU A 112 8.70 -7.50 -12.94
N TYR A 113 7.95 -6.96 -11.98
CA TYR A 113 6.71 -6.22 -12.22
C TYR A 113 6.88 -5.10 -13.27
N LYS A 114 7.92 -4.27 -13.09
CA LYS A 114 8.23 -3.16 -14.00
C LYS A 114 8.58 -3.67 -15.39
N ALA A 115 9.40 -4.72 -15.49
CA ALA A 115 9.88 -5.22 -16.78
C ALA A 115 8.77 -5.90 -17.60
N GLU A 116 7.88 -6.65 -16.94
CA GLU A 116 6.91 -7.52 -17.62
C GLU A 116 5.52 -6.88 -17.77
N TYR A 117 5.11 -6.02 -16.84
CA TYR A 117 3.72 -5.55 -16.77
C TYR A 117 3.58 -4.04 -16.95
N ARG A 118 4.42 -3.23 -16.29
CA ARG A 118 4.23 -1.76 -16.23
C ARG A 118 5.56 -1.00 -16.35
N PRO A 119 6.16 -0.95 -17.57
CA PRO A 119 7.43 -0.28 -17.82
C PRO A 119 7.37 1.26 -17.74
N ASP A 120 6.18 1.84 -17.56
CA ASP A 120 5.91 3.27 -17.41
C ASP A 120 5.24 3.63 -16.07
N CYS A 121 5.35 2.76 -15.06
CA CYS A 121 4.78 2.97 -13.73
C CYS A 121 5.31 4.24 -13.02
N ALA A 122 4.44 4.89 -12.25
CA ALA A 122 4.74 6.10 -11.46
C ALA A 122 5.84 5.84 -10.40
N LEU A 123 5.95 4.60 -9.92
CA LEU A 123 6.99 4.16 -8.98
C LEU A 123 8.41 4.47 -9.46
N GLN A 124 8.65 4.48 -10.78
CA GLN A 124 9.98 4.75 -11.37
C GLN A 124 10.56 6.11 -10.97
N SER A 125 9.69 7.11 -10.82
CA SER A 125 10.09 8.46 -10.42
C SER A 125 10.64 8.53 -8.98
N HIS A 126 10.51 7.43 -8.23
CA HIS A 126 10.91 7.31 -6.84
C HIS A 126 11.95 6.21 -6.60
N GLU A 127 12.52 5.64 -7.66
CA GLU A 127 13.53 4.59 -7.59
C GLU A 127 14.86 5.01 -6.96
N ASP A 128 15.03 6.28 -6.55
CA ASP A 128 16.30 6.92 -6.19
C ASP A 128 17.23 6.00 -5.38
N MET A 129 18.05 5.26 -6.13
CA MET A 129 19.13 4.47 -5.62
C MET A 129 20.22 5.47 -5.27
N SER A 130 20.55 5.57 -3.98
CA SER A 130 21.83 6.17 -3.57
C SER A 130 22.92 5.67 -4.52
N LYS A 131 23.67 6.62 -5.12
CA LYS A 131 24.61 6.48 -6.26
C LYS A 131 25.57 5.27 -6.25
N HIS A 132 25.65 4.50 -5.18
CA HIS A 132 26.54 3.34 -5.00
C HIS A 132 26.11 2.06 -5.72
N GLN A 133 24.86 1.92 -6.21
CA GLN A 133 24.42 0.70 -6.91
C GLN A 133 24.50 0.76 -8.44
N ARG A 134 24.70 1.95 -9.04
CA ARG A 134 24.86 2.10 -10.50
C ARG A 134 26.19 1.55 -11.06
N LEU A 135 27.15 1.19 -10.20
CA LEU A 135 28.51 0.79 -10.63
C LEU A 135 28.75 -0.74 -10.61
N LYS A 136 27.70 -1.57 -10.57
CA LYS A 136 27.85 -3.04 -10.57
C LYS A 136 26.91 -3.79 -11.51
N LEU A 137 26.47 -3.14 -12.58
CA LEU A 137 25.88 -3.81 -13.74
C LEU A 137 26.71 -3.49 -14.98
#